data_AF-A0A5C6TZH9-F1
#
_entry.id   AF-A0A5C6TZH9-F1
#
_cell.length_a   1.000
_cell.length_b   1.000
_cell.length_c   1.000
_cell.angle_alpha   90.00
_cell.angle_beta   90.00
_cell.angle_gamma   90.00
#
_symmetry.space_group_name_H-M   'P 1'
#
loop_
_entity.id
_entity.type
_entity.pdbx_description
1 polymer ?
#
loop_
_entity_poly.entity_id
_entity_poly.type
_entity_poly.pdbx_seq_one_letter_code
_entity_poly.pdbx_strand_id
1 'polypeptide(L)'
;MIYLDLPPFNPVANGQRSTTQVQRWAMTLGRIVLCFPQATANGITIATISEIVVKIGARVVFGPISGTELQRLNAYRGITQPADHVVIDLTERDGLSVLAKEIGAIDLPALGNEDVFVEVVNNYAGANPLTLYALGGFTALQFDPAKPTVDGQLINKVLTYNIPTSGGTNVTWMPDFKGALIKRIHFAYAGTDWAANTDGNPARVEAKKNGTVIWSRIRDIQNRFIVGEQRKAPQSRWYSLDFIHDNVQSSALDTRDARALEFNLSFTAADTVKAIVECLDLPRNL
;
A
#
# COMPACT_ATOMS: atom_id res chain seq x y z
N MET A 1 14.16 15.10 -3.77
CA MET A 1 14.26 13.75 -4.36
C MET A 1 14.85 13.88 -5.77
N ILE A 2 15.83 13.06 -6.11
CA ILE A 2 16.35 12.91 -7.48
C ILE A 2 15.70 11.69 -8.12
N TYR A 3 15.55 11.68 -9.45
CA TYR A 3 14.97 10.54 -10.17
C TYR A 3 16.01 9.91 -11.10
N LEU A 4 16.10 8.59 -11.08
CA LEU A 4 17.02 7.80 -11.90
C LEU A 4 16.28 6.63 -12.55
N ASP A 5 16.64 6.29 -13.78
CA ASP A 5 16.12 5.10 -14.44
C ASP A 5 16.57 3.83 -13.73
N LEU A 6 15.61 2.96 -13.42
CA LEU A 6 15.91 1.59 -12.98
C LEU A 6 16.35 0.75 -14.19
N PRO A 7 17.04 -0.38 -13.97
CA PRO A 7 17.36 -1.31 -15.04
C PRO A 7 16.06 -1.74 -15.76
N PRO A 8 16.15 -2.11 -17.06
CA PRO A 8 14.98 -2.54 -17.80
C PRO A 8 14.34 -3.77 -17.15
N PHE A 9 13.02 -3.84 -17.18
CA PHE A 9 12.31 -5.04 -16.82
C PHE A 9 12.67 -6.17 -17.79
N ASN A 10 12.86 -7.38 -17.28
CA ASN A 10 13.12 -8.55 -18.10
C ASN A 10 12.50 -9.82 -17.49
N PRO A 11 11.68 -10.59 -18.24
CA PRO A 11 11.12 -10.26 -19.56
C PRO A 11 10.04 -9.16 -19.44
N VAL A 12 9.57 -8.61 -20.59
CA VAL A 12 8.32 -7.83 -20.64
C VAL A 12 7.37 -8.54 -21.61
N ALA A 13 6.47 -9.35 -21.07
CA ALA A 13 5.55 -10.19 -21.85
C ALA A 13 4.22 -10.42 -21.14
N ASN A 14 3.19 -10.79 -21.90
CA ASN A 14 1.85 -11.11 -21.37
C ASN A 14 1.88 -12.32 -20.42
N GLY A 15 1.26 -12.18 -19.25
CA GLY A 15 1.13 -13.22 -18.23
C GLY A 15 2.45 -13.62 -17.56
N GLN A 16 3.56 -12.97 -17.93
CA GLN A 16 4.88 -13.23 -17.35
C GLN A 16 5.17 -12.21 -16.24
N ARG A 17 6.00 -12.64 -15.28
CA ARG A 17 6.47 -11.77 -14.20
C ARG A 17 7.69 -10.99 -14.68
N SER A 18 7.44 -9.74 -15.08
CA SER A 18 8.47 -8.79 -15.43
C SER A 18 9.19 -8.35 -14.16
N THR A 19 10.52 -8.49 -14.11
CA THR A 19 11.30 -8.13 -12.91
C THR A 19 12.36 -7.09 -13.25
N THR A 20 12.54 -6.13 -12.35
CA THR A 20 13.72 -5.24 -12.32
C THR A 20 14.28 -5.18 -10.90
N GLN A 21 15.57 -4.85 -10.78
CA GLN A 21 16.25 -4.68 -9.51
C GLN A 21 16.59 -3.21 -9.31
N VAL A 22 16.26 -2.64 -8.14
CA VAL A 22 16.69 -1.30 -7.79
C VAL A 22 18.21 -1.32 -7.58
N GLN A 23 18.97 -0.49 -8.31
CA GLN A 23 20.42 -0.43 -8.09
C GLN A 23 20.72 0.03 -6.66
N ARG A 24 21.75 -0.57 -6.07
CA ARG A 24 22.20 -0.28 -4.71
C ARG A 24 23.01 1.01 -4.63
N TRP A 25 22.36 2.13 -4.91
CA TRP A 25 22.97 3.44 -4.68
C TRP A 25 23.10 3.72 -3.18
N ALA A 26 24.07 4.57 -2.82
CA ALA A 26 24.26 5.04 -1.44
C ALA A 26 23.20 6.09 -1.07
N MET A 27 21.92 5.74 -1.25
CA MET A 27 20.77 6.63 -1.16
C MET A 27 19.56 5.90 -0.58
N THR A 28 18.56 6.68 -0.19
CA THR A 28 17.26 6.18 0.28
C THR A 28 16.28 6.12 -0.88
N LEU A 29 15.63 4.99 -1.10
CA LEU A 29 14.55 4.82 -2.06
C LEU A 29 13.21 5.25 -1.43
N GLY A 30 12.66 6.37 -1.87
CA GLY A 30 11.36 6.86 -1.39
C GLY A 30 10.19 6.54 -2.31
N ARG A 31 10.44 6.37 -3.61
CA ARG A 31 9.38 6.19 -4.59
C ARG A 31 9.84 5.36 -5.78
N ILE A 32 8.92 4.59 -6.35
CA ILE A 32 9.09 3.97 -7.67
C ILE A 32 7.92 4.42 -8.54
N VAL A 33 8.20 4.95 -9.73
CA VAL A 33 7.19 5.28 -10.73
C VAL A 33 7.27 4.22 -11.81
N LEU A 34 6.23 3.42 -11.95
CA LEU A 34 6.09 2.49 -13.06
C LEU A 34 5.53 3.27 -14.25
N CYS A 35 6.19 3.14 -15.40
CA CYS A 35 5.87 3.85 -16.63
C CYS A 35 5.57 2.84 -17.73
N PHE A 36 4.43 3.00 -18.39
CA PHE A 36 3.98 2.17 -19.50
C PHE A 36 3.34 3.11 -20.52
N PRO A 37 4.17 3.86 -21.27
CA PRO A 37 3.69 4.89 -22.17
C PRO A 37 2.71 4.28 -23.16
N GLN A 38 1.56 4.93 -23.32
CA GLN A 38 0.57 4.57 -24.33
C GLN A 38 1.07 5.06 -25.70
N ALA A 39 2.17 4.49 -26.20
CA ALA A 39 2.71 4.87 -27.50
C ALA A 39 1.84 4.36 -28.67
N THR A 40 0.87 3.48 -28.41
CA THR A 40 -0.06 2.96 -29.43
C THR A 40 -1.38 2.58 -28.76
N ALA A 41 -2.49 2.72 -29.47
CA ALA A 41 -3.74 2.08 -29.05
C ALA A 41 -3.46 0.58 -28.86
N ASN A 42 -3.79 0.05 -27.68
CA ASN A 42 -3.55 -1.33 -27.25
C ASN A 42 -2.10 -1.62 -26.77
N GLY A 43 -1.83 -1.38 -25.49
CA GLY A 43 -0.60 -1.75 -24.78
C GLY A 43 -0.88 -1.97 -23.29
N ILE A 44 0.16 -2.00 -22.44
CA ILE A 44 -0.03 -2.08 -20.99
C ILE A 44 -0.83 -0.85 -20.52
N THR A 45 -1.86 -1.10 -19.73
CA THR A 45 -2.66 -0.10 -19.01
C THR A 45 -2.76 -0.48 -17.54
N ILE A 46 -3.18 0.45 -16.69
CA ILE A 46 -3.41 0.21 -15.26
C ILE A 46 -4.33 -0.99 -15.01
N ALA A 47 -5.37 -1.16 -15.82
CA ALA A 47 -6.32 -2.26 -15.71
C ALA A 47 -5.72 -3.62 -16.11
N THR A 48 -4.72 -3.63 -16.99
CA THR A 48 -4.05 -4.88 -17.41
C THR A 48 -2.99 -5.34 -16.43
N ILE A 49 -2.52 -4.47 -15.53
CA ILE A 49 -1.56 -4.84 -14.48
C ILE A 49 -2.32 -5.60 -13.39
N SER A 50 -2.15 -6.92 -13.38
CA SER A 50 -2.83 -7.83 -12.46
C SER A 50 -2.13 -7.89 -11.11
N GLU A 51 -0.81 -7.70 -11.08
CA GLU A 51 -0.02 -7.81 -9.86
C GLU A 51 1.22 -6.91 -9.91
N ILE A 52 1.47 -6.23 -8.78
CA ILE A 52 2.69 -5.48 -8.48
C ILE A 52 3.19 -5.97 -7.13
N VAL A 53 4.47 -6.31 -7.06
CA VAL A 53 5.15 -6.75 -5.85
C VAL A 53 6.49 -6.04 -5.72
N VAL A 54 6.82 -5.58 -4.52
CA VAL A 54 8.19 -5.19 -4.16
C VAL A 54 8.72 -6.18 -3.13
N LYS A 55 9.93 -6.69 -3.39
CA LYS A 55 10.63 -7.62 -2.51
C LYS A 55 11.92 -7.03 -1.97
N ILE A 56 12.27 -7.42 -0.76
CA ILE A 56 13.61 -7.24 -0.18
C ILE A 56 14.18 -8.64 0.06
N GLY A 57 15.22 -9.00 -0.70
CA GLY A 57 15.66 -10.39 -0.83
C GLY A 57 14.50 -11.29 -1.28
N ALA A 58 14.18 -12.31 -0.50
CA ALA A 58 13.06 -13.22 -0.78
C ALA A 58 11.69 -12.74 -0.25
N ARG A 59 11.64 -11.64 0.51
CA ARG A 59 10.46 -11.24 1.28
C ARG A 59 9.63 -10.22 0.54
N VAL A 60 8.32 -10.42 0.49
CA VAL A 60 7.37 -9.44 -0.04
C VAL A 60 7.13 -8.37 1.00
N VAL A 61 7.41 -7.11 0.66
CA VAL A 61 7.16 -5.95 1.53
C VAL A 61 6.05 -5.06 1.00
N PHE A 62 5.74 -5.15 -0.29
CA PHE A 62 4.67 -4.41 -0.93
C PHE A 62 3.93 -5.32 -1.91
N GLY A 63 2.60 -5.32 -1.86
CA GLY A 63 1.74 -6.18 -2.67
C GLY A 63 1.51 -7.56 -2.03
N PRO A 64 0.97 -8.52 -2.81
CA PRO A 64 0.52 -8.40 -4.20
C PRO A 64 -0.70 -7.47 -4.37
N ILE A 65 -0.58 -6.46 -5.22
CA ILE A 65 -1.64 -5.47 -5.47
C ILE A 65 -1.79 -5.22 -6.98
N SER A 66 -3.02 -5.08 -7.48
CA SER A 66 -3.24 -4.76 -8.90
C SER A 66 -2.95 -3.28 -9.19
N GLY A 67 -2.76 -2.95 -10.48
CA GLY A 67 -2.57 -1.56 -10.90
C GLY A 67 -3.76 -0.67 -10.49
N THR A 68 -4.99 -1.18 -10.63
CA THR A 68 -6.21 -0.42 -10.27
C THR A 68 -6.35 -0.19 -8.77
N GLU A 69 -5.98 -1.16 -7.94
CA GLU A 69 -5.99 -1.02 -6.48
C GLU A 69 -4.91 -0.04 -6.02
N LEU A 70 -3.70 -0.12 -6.59
CA LEU A 70 -2.62 0.83 -6.29
C LEU A 70 -2.98 2.26 -6.71
N GLN A 71 -3.62 2.42 -7.87
CA GLN A 71 -4.16 3.70 -8.33
C GLN A 71 -5.19 4.27 -7.33
N ARG A 72 -6.11 3.45 -6.81
CA ARG A 72 -7.06 3.88 -5.77
C ARG A 72 -6.37 4.24 -4.46
N LEU A 73 -5.36 3.47 -4.03
CA LEU A 73 -4.55 3.77 -2.84
C LEU A 73 -3.84 5.13 -2.97
N ASN A 74 -3.30 5.41 -4.16
CA ASN A 74 -2.67 6.70 -4.46
C ASN A 74 -3.70 7.83 -4.52
N ALA A 75 -4.87 7.59 -5.13
CA ALA A 75 -5.95 8.57 -5.21
C ALA A 75 -6.48 8.93 -3.83
N TYR A 76 -6.58 7.96 -2.91
CA TYR A 76 -6.94 8.18 -1.51
C TYR A 76 -6.04 9.22 -0.84
N ARG A 77 -4.73 9.14 -1.09
CA ARG A 77 -3.72 10.08 -0.61
C ARG A 77 -3.60 11.35 -1.46
N GLY A 78 -4.44 11.55 -2.46
CA GLY A 78 -4.40 12.72 -3.35
C GLY A 78 -3.17 12.75 -4.26
N ILE A 79 -2.58 11.60 -4.60
CA ILE A 79 -1.53 11.49 -5.62
C ILE A 79 -2.22 11.45 -7.00
N THR A 80 -1.62 12.12 -7.98
CA THR A 80 -2.13 12.21 -9.36
C THR A 80 -2.32 10.82 -9.99
N GLN A 81 -3.36 10.69 -10.82
CA GLN A 81 -3.76 9.44 -11.48
C GLN A 81 -3.67 9.54 -13.00
N PRO A 82 -2.47 9.62 -13.59
CA PRO A 82 -2.32 9.54 -15.04
C PRO A 82 -2.64 8.11 -15.54
N ALA A 83 -2.97 7.97 -16.82
CA ALA A 83 -3.40 6.67 -17.39
C ALA A 83 -2.24 5.73 -17.77
N ASP A 84 -1.02 6.25 -17.78
CA ASP A 84 0.22 5.64 -18.29
C ASP A 84 1.32 5.51 -17.22
N HIS A 85 1.02 5.90 -15.98
CA HIS A 85 1.91 5.73 -14.83
C HIS A 85 1.17 5.23 -13.61
N VAL A 86 1.87 4.49 -12.75
CA VAL A 86 1.41 4.21 -11.38
C VAL A 86 2.58 4.33 -10.41
N VAL A 87 2.30 4.84 -9.22
CA VAL A 87 3.33 5.18 -8.23
C VAL A 87 3.30 4.19 -7.07
N ILE A 88 4.46 3.64 -6.73
CA ILE A 88 4.70 2.97 -5.45
C ILE A 88 5.34 4.02 -4.56
N ASP A 89 4.57 4.57 -3.63
CA ASP A 89 5.05 5.57 -2.69
C ASP A 89 5.40 4.92 -1.35
N LEU A 90 6.69 4.92 -1.02
CA LEU A 90 7.21 4.39 0.24
C LEU A 90 7.28 5.49 1.32
N THR A 91 7.16 6.74 0.90
CA THR A 91 7.11 7.93 1.76
C THR A 91 5.69 8.31 2.15
N GLU A 92 5.57 9.28 3.06
CA GLU A 92 4.32 9.94 3.43
C GLU A 92 4.39 11.42 3.02
N ARG A 93 4.10 11.70 1.75
CA ARG A 93 4.23 13.03 1.11
C ARG A 93 3.71 14.19 1.97
N ASP A 94 2.59 13.98 2.65
CA ASP A 94 1.86 15.01 3.42
C ASP A 94 2.23 15.01 4.92
N GLY A 95 3.30 14.34 5.31
CA GLY A 95 3.84 14.38 6.68
C GLY A 95 4.24 15.80 7.11
N LEU A 96 4.11 16.09 8.41
CA LEU A 96 4.29 17.44 8.96
C LEU A 96 5.76 17.91 9.04
N SER A 97 6.72 16.98 9.02
CA SER A 97 8.16 17.25 9.09
C SER A 97 8.90 16.47 8.03
N VAL A 98 10.16 16.84 7.74
CA VAL A 98 11.00 16.09 6.79
C VAL A 98 11.13 14.64 7.22
N LEU A 99 11.38 14.38 8.51
CA LEU A 99 11.44 13.04 9.08
C LEU A 99 10.11 12.29 8.87
N ALA A 100 8.98 12.94 9.15
CA ALA A 100 7.65 12.33 9.02
C ALA A 100 7.26 12.08 7.54
N LYS A 101 7.84 12.83 6.60
CA LYS A 101 7.65 12.58 5.17
C LYS A 101 8.46 11.40 4.69
N GLU A 102 9.69 11.32 5.13
CA GLU A 102 10.67 10.37 4.63
C GLU A 102 10.56 9.00 5.33
N ILE A 103 9.89 8.93 6.49
CA ILE A 103 9.65 7.67 7.22
C ILE A 103 8.94 6.62 6.36
N GLY A 104 9.49 5.41 6.34
CA GLY A 104 9.01 4.31 5.51
C GLY A 104 9.75 4.14 4.19
N ALA A 105 10.54 5.14 3.76
CA ALA A 105 11.47 4.96 2.66
C ALA A 105 12.57 3.94 3.02
N ILE A 106 13.21 3.37 2.00
CA ILE A 106 14.16 2.27 2.18
C ILE A 106 15.58 2.78 2.04
N ASP A 107 16.33 2.76 3.13
CA ASP A 107 17.75 3.01 3.13
C ASP A 107 18.51 1.81 2.54
N LEU A 108 18.85 1.91 1.24
CA LEU A 108 19.42 0.79 0.48
C LEU A 108 20.73 0.24 1.09
N PRO A 109 21.68 1.06 1.59
CA PRO A 109 22.89 0.52 2.19
C PRO A 109 22.65 -0.21 3.52
N ALA A 110 21.60 0.16 4.26
CA ALA A 110 21.26 -0.49 5.53
C ALA A 110 20.67 -1.91 5.33
N LEU A 111 20.26 -2.28 4.11
CA LEU A 111 19.80 -3.63 3.78
C LEU A 111 20.92 -4.70 3.72
N GLY A 112 22.19 -4.33 3.94
CA GLY A 112 23.29 -5.31 3.96
C GLY A 112 23.48 -5.95 2.59
N ASN A 113 23.31 -7.26 2.45
CA ASN A 113 23.44 -7.94 1.14
C ASN A 113 22.09 -8.19 0.45
N GLU A 114 20.99 -7.67 0.98
CA GLU A 114 19.65 -7.90 0.42
C GLU A 114 19.34 -6.89 -0.68
N ASP A 115 18.90 -7.38 -1.83
CA ASP A 115 18.50 -6.57 -2.99
C ASP A 115 17.02 -6.24 -2.96
N VAL A 116 16.65 -5.12 -3.57
CA VAL A 116 15.25 -4.72 -3.75
C VAL A 116 14.82 -5.05 -5.17
N PHE A 117 13.79 -5.88 -5.30
CA PHE A 117 13.21 -6.26 -6.59
C PHE A 117 11.82 -5.67 -6.74
N VAL A 118 11.51 -5.21 -7.95
CA VAL A 118 10.17 -4.79 -8.36
C VAL A 118 9.70 -5.77 -9.42
N GLU A 119 8.57 -6.42 -9.14
CA GLU A 119 7.96 -7.42 -9.99
C GLU A 119 6.58 -6.94 -10.42
N VAL A 120 6.29 -7.06 -11.71
CA VAL A 120 5.01 -6.65 -12.30
C VAL A 120 4.51 -7.76 -13.22
N VAL A 121 3.25 -8.15 -13.05
CA VAL A 121 2.54 -9.04 -13.97
C VAL A 121 1.50 -8.22 -14.71
N ASN A 122 1.50 -8.35 -16.04
CA ASN A 122 0.53 -7.74 -16.92
C ASN A 122 -0.20 -8.82 -17.73
N ASN A 123 -1.51 -8.68 -17.93
CA ASN A 123 -2.34 -9.65 -18.64
C ASN A 123 -2.82 -9.12 -20.01
N TYR A 124 -2.08 -8.18 -20.61
CA TYR A 124 -2.45 -7.62 -21.89
C TYR A 124 -2.15 -8.63 -23.02
N ALA A 125 -3.20 -9.12 -23.69
CA ALA A 125 -3.12 -10.21 -24.66
C ALA A 125 -2.91 -9.81 -26.13
N GLY A 126 -2.59 -8.54 -26.41
CA GLY A 126 -2.40 -8.08 -27.79
C GLY A 126 -1.02 -8.38 -28.37
N ALA A 127 -0.89 -8.21 -29.68
CA ALA A 127 0.31 -8.56 -30.46
C ALA A 127 1.39 -7.45 -30.49
N ASN A 128 1.13 -6.29 -29.87
CA ASN A 128 2.05 -5.17 -29.88
C ASN A 128 3.24 -5.40 -28.93
N PRO A 129 4.44 -4.89 -29.25
CA PRO A 129 5.54 -4.84 -28.30
C PRO A 129 5.13 -4.13 -27.02
N LEU A 130 5.43 -4.73 -25.87
CA LEU A 130 5.10 -4.18 -24.57
C LEU A 130 6.24 -3.31 -24.06
N THR A 131 5.91 -2.12 -23.58
CA THR A 131 6.85 -1.20 -22.97
C THR A 131 6.53 -1.05 -21.49
N LEU A 132 7.49 -1.41 -20.64
CA LEU A 132 7.44 -1.21 -19.20
C LEU A 132 8.84 -0.80 -18.73
N TYR A 133 8.93 0.33 -18.05
CA TYR A 133 10.13 0.79 -17.36
C TYR A 133 9.76 1.44 -16.04
N ALA A 134 10.76 1.76 -15.22
CA ALA A 134 10.53 2.38 -13.93
C ALA A 134 11.57 3.45 -13.61
N LEU A 135 11.13 4.49 -12.91
CA LEU A 135 11.97 5.52 -12.33
C LEU A 135 12.03 5.31 -10.82
N GLY A 136 13.23 5.28 -10.25
CA GLY A 136 13.44 5.33 -8.81
C GLY A 136 13.60 6.78 -8.35
N GLY A 137 12.91 7.14 -7.27
CA GLY A 137 13.01 8.42 -6.60
C GLY A 137 13.84 8.30 -5.33
N PHE A 138 14.97 9.00 -5.28
CA PHE A 138 15.98 8.87 -4.23
C PHE A 138 16.21 10.15 -3.44
N THR A 139 16.51 9.99 -2.15
CA THR A 139 16.89 11.07 -1.24
C THR A 139 18.22 10.73 -0.54
N ALA A 140 18.77 11.69 0.19
CA ALA A 140 19.93 11.44 1.03
C ALA A 140 19.58 10.46 2.16
N LEU A 141 20.58 9.73 2.64
CA LEU A 141 20.41 8.72 3.69
C LEU A 141 19.75 9.32 4.94
N GLN A 142 18.81 8.57 5.51
CA GLN A 142 18.10 8.99 6.73
C GLN A 142 18.85 8.60 8.00
N PHE A 143 19.65 7.53 7.91
CA PHE A 143 20.50 7.04 8.99
C PHE A 143 21.94 7.51 8.85
N ASP A 144 22.73 7.36 9.93
CA ASP A 144 24.17 7.56 9.90
C ASP A 144 24.84 6.45 9.06
N PRO A 145 25.41 6.76 7.88
CA PRO A 145 26.02 5.76 7.01
C PRO A 145 27.18 5.00 7.66
N ALA A 146 27.77 5.52 8.75
CA ALA A 146 28.83 4.83 9.49
C ALA A 146 28.32 3.63 10.31
N LYS A 147 27.00 3.47 10.49
CA LYS A 147 26.39 2.40 11.30
C LYS A 147 25.16 1.76 10.62
N PRO A 148 25.33 1.13 9.44
CA PRO A 148 24.21 0.50 8.75
C PRO A 148 23.69 -0.69 9.55
N THR A 149 22.43 -0.61 9.97
CA THR A 149 21.73 -1.75 10.56
C THR A 149 20.37 -1.88 9.87
N VAL A 150 20.06 -3.08 9.40
CA VAL A 150 18.79 -3.38 8.73
C VAL A 150 17.59 -3.16 9.63
N ASP A 151 17.76 -3.42 10.94
CA ASP A 151 16.72 -3.20 11.95
C ASP A 151 16.73 -1.76 12.50
N GLY A 152 17.62 -0.90 12.01
CA GLY A 152 17.70 0.52 12.37
C GLY A 152 16.79 1.42 11.55
N GLN A 153 16.04 0.86 10.59
CA GLN A 153 15.06 1.57 9.77
C GLN A 153 13.68 0.92 9.85
N LEU A 154 12.64 1.74 9.72
CA LEU A 154 11.27 1.29 9.48
C LEU A 154 10.92 1.56 8.03
N ILE A 155 10.41 0.53 7.34
CA ILE A 155 9.97 0.64 5.95
C ILE A 155 8.45 0.62 5.85
N ASN A 156 7.92 1.30 4.85
CA ASN A 156 6.50 1.24 4.52
C ASN A 156 6.20 -0.08 3.83
N LYS A 157 5.41 -0.92 4.48
CA LYS A 157 4.87 -2.14 3.89
C LYS A 157 3.42 -1.94 3.49
N VAL A 158 3.06 -2.52 2.35
CA VAL A 158 1.67 -2.60 1.90
C VAL A 158 1.35 -4.06 1.67
N LEU A 159 0.59 -4.65 2.58
CA LEU A 159 0.30 -6.09 2.59
C LEU A 159 -1.19 -6.32 2.33
N THR A 160 -1.49 -7.33 1.53
CA THR A 160 -2.88 -7.66 1.18
C THR A 160 -3.33 -8.98 1.77
N TYR A 161 -4.52 -9.00 2.37
CA TYR A 161 -5.11 -10.18 3.00
C TYR A 161 -6.54 -10.38 2.51
N ASN A 162 -6.92 -11.62 2.23
CA ASN A 162 -8.33 -11.95 2.03
C ASN A 162 -8.95 -12.24 3.39
N ILE A 163 -10.02 -11.53 3.73
CA ILE A 163 -10.73 -11.73 4.99
C ILE A 163 -11.71 -12.90 4.81
N PRO A 164 -11.63 -13.95 5.65
CA PRO A 164 -12.62 -15.03 5.63
C PRO A 164 -13.95 -14.52 6.20
N THR A 165 -14.95 -14.30 5.33
CA THR A 165 -16.25 -13.74 5.74
C THR A 165 -17.31 -14.79 6.08
N SER A 166 -17.11 -16.06 5.70
CA SER A 166 -18.05 -17.18 5.94
C SER A 166 -19.52 -16.92 5.51
N GLY A 167 -19.76 -15.97 4.61
CA GLY A 167 -21.10 -15.58 4.16
C GLY A 167 -21.94 -14.83 5.20
N GLY A 168 -21.35 -14.43 6.33
CA GLY A 168 -22.03 -13.67 7.38
C GLY A 168 -22.03 -12.16 7.13
N THR A 169 -22.96 -11.44 7.75
CA THR A 169 -23.02 -9.97 7.74
C THR A 169 -22.26 -9.33 8.90
N ASN A 170 -21.76 -10.12 9.85
CA ASN A 170 -20.83 -9.64 10.87
C ASN A 170 -19.61 -10.54 10.83
N VAL A 171 -18.45 -9.95 10.57
CA VAL A 171 -17.19 -10.66 10.40
C VAL A 171 -16.17 -10.04 11.35
N THR A 172 -15.54 -10.89 12.15
CA THR A 172 -14.41 -10.51 12.98
C THR A 172 -13.14 -11.04 12.33
N TRP A 173 -12.24 -10.13 11.97
CA TRP A 173 -10.91 -10.45 11.45
C TRP A 173 -9.87 -10.21 12.55
N MET A 174 -9.06 -11.23 12.83
CA MET A 174 -8.03 -11.20 13.87
C MET A 174 -6.64 -11.48 13.26
N PRO A 175 -6.05 -10.50 12.57
CA PRO A 175 -4.69 -10.63 12.04
C PRO A 175 -3.64 -10.52 13.15
N ASP A 176 -2.48 -11.12 12.90
CA ASP A 176 -1.26 -10.89 13.66
C ASP A 176 -0.30 -10.03 12.83
N PHE A 177 0.08 -8.87 13.38
CA PHE A 177 0.99 -7.92 12.74
C PHE A 177 2.37 -7.85 13.42
N LYS A 178 2.63 -8.72 14.40
CA LYS A 178 3.97 -8.95 14.98
C LYS A 178 4.75 -7.69 15.35
N GLY A 179 4.07 -6.70 15.92
CA GLY A 179 4.71 -5.47 16.39
C GLY A 179 4.90 -4.37 15.34
N ALA A 180 4.32 -4.49 14.14
CA ALA A 180 4.26 -3.40 13.17
C ALA A 180 3.40 -2.23 13.68
N LEU A 181 3.68 -1.03 13.17
CA LEU A 181 2.87 0.17 13.38
C LEU A 181 1.88 0.31 12.21
N ILE A 182 0.59 0.09 12.45
CA ILE A 182 -0.42 0.15 11.40
C ILE A 182 -0.81 1.60 11.17
N LYS A 183 -0.62 2.07 9.93
CA LYS A 183 -1.05 3.40 9.50
C LYS A 183 -2.51 3.34 9.09
N ARG A 184 -2.82 2.49 8.11
CA ARG A 184 -4.13 2.43 7.45
C ARG A 184 -4.49 1.02 7.07
N ILE A 185 -5.79 0.72 7.07
CA ILE A 185 -6.36 -0.50 6.51
C ILE A 185 -7.50 -0.12 5.57
N HIS A 186 -7.37 -0.48 4.29
CA HIS A 186 -8.44 -0.33 3.31
C HIS A 186 -9.15 -1.66 3.12
N PHE A 187 -10.41 -1.73 3.49
CA PHE A 187 -11.29 -2.87 3.24
C PHE A 187 -11.95 -2.69 1.87
N ALA A 188 -11.35 -3.31 0.86
CA ALA A 188 -11.90 -3.37 -0.49
C ALA A 188 -12.96 -4.47 -0.59
N TYR A 189 -14.11 -4.15 -1.17
CA TYR A 189 -15.26 -5.06 -1.25
C TYR A 189 -15.91 -5.06 -2.64
N ALA A 190 -16.76 -6.04 -2.95
CA ALA A 190 -17.38 -6.20 -4.27
C ALA A 190 -18.87 -5.82 -4.31
N GLY A 191 -19.53 -5.84 -3.14
CA GLY A 191 -20.94 -5.53 -2.97
C GLY A 191 -21.30 -4.06 -3.20
N THR A 192 -22.51 -3.70 -2.75
CA THR A 192 -23.12 -2.39 -2.99
C THR A 192 -22.20 -1.24 -2.58
N ASP A 193 -21.90 -0.36 -3.54
CA ASP A 193 -21.10 0.83 -3.27
C ASP A 193 -21.89 1.84 -2.42
N TRP A 194 -21.17 2.74 -1.76
CA TRP A 194 -21.80 3.83 -1.02
C TRP A 194 -22.44 4.85 -1.98
N ALA A 195 -23.40 5.62 -1.47
CA ALA A 195 -23.94 6.79 -2.17
C ALA A 195 -23.81 8.02 -1.27
N ALA A 196 -24.29 9.18 -1.75
CA ALA A 196 -24.18 10.43 -1.00
C ALA A 196 -24.68 10.31 0.46
N ASN A 197 -25.83 9.64 0.65
CA ASN A 197 -26.53 9.57 1.94
C ASN A 197 -26.72 8.13 2.47
N THR A 198 -26.03 7.14 1.90
CA THR A 198 -26.13 5.74 2.32
C THR A 198 -24.76 5.13 2.54
N ASP A 199 -24.68 4.22 3.50
CA ASP A 199 -23.46 3.44 3.72
C ASP A 199 -23.22 2.50 2.54
N GLY A 200 -21.94 2.21 2.27
CA GLY A 200 -21.53 1.09 1.42
C GLY A 200 -21.77 -0.25 2.09
N ASN A 201 -21.31 -1.34 1.45
CA ASN A 201 -21.56 -2.66 1.98
C ASN A 201 -20.95 -2.88 3.38
N PRO A 202 -19.65 -2.64 3.66
CA PRO A 202 -19.19 -2.50 5.03
C PRO A 202 -19.82 -1.25 5.64
N ALA A 203 -20.96 -1.44 6.29
CA ALA A 203 -21.78 -0.36 6.83
C ALA A 203 -21.09 0.35 7.99
N ARG A 204 -20.28 -0.37 8.75
CA ARG A 204 -19.50 0.13 9.89
C ARG A 204 -18.35 -0.82 10.23
N VAL A 205 -17.30 -0.26 10.81
CA VAL A 205 -16.12 -1.00 11.26
C VAL A 205 -15.80 -0.61 12.70
N GLU A 206 -15.42 -1.58 13.53
CA GLU A 206 -14.92 -1.39 14.89
C GLU A 206 -13.56 -2.09 15.02
N ALA A 207 -12.59 -1.44 15.65
CA ALA A 207 -11.31 -2.05 15.97
C ALA A 207 -11.14 -2.14 17.50
N LYS A 208 -10.66 -3.29 17.96
CA LYS A 208 -10.34 -3.53 19.37
C LYS A 208 -8.94 -4.03 19.54
N LYS A 209 -8.25 -3.55 20.58
CA LYS A 209 -6.96 -4.06 21.03
C LYS A 209 -7.11 -4.54 22.46
N ASN A 210 -6.75 -5.79 22.73
CA ASN A 210 -6.82 -6.42 24.05
C ASN A 210 -8.22 -6.31 24.70
N GLY A 211 -9.28 -6.42 23.88
CA GLY A 211 -10.68 -6.29 24.32
C GLY A 211 -11.17 -4.84 24.48
N THR A 212 -10.29 -3.84 24.43
CA THR A 212 -10.66 -2.42 24.49
C THR A 212 -10.94 -1.89 23.09
N VAL A 213 -12.04 -1.15 22.94
CA VAL A 213 -12.39 -0.45 21.69
C VAL A 213 -11.42 0.70 21.48
N ILE A 214 -10.68 0.65 20.37
CA ILE A 214 -9.75 1.72 19.95
C ILE A 214 -10.28 2.48 18.74
N TRP A 215 -11.23 1.88 18.02
CA TRP A 215 -12.03 2.53 16.98
C TRP A 215 -13.46 2.04 17.15
N SER A 216 -14.37 2.94 17.52
CA SER A 216 -15.79 2.62 17.71
C SER A 216 -16.43 2.12 16.41
N ARG A 217 -17.67 1.65 16.47
CA ARG A 217 -18.46 1.24 15.28
C ARG A 217 -18.81 2.44 14.39
N ILE A 218 -17.81 3.01 13.72
CA ILE A 218 -17.96 4.17 12.85
C ILE A 218 -18.58 3.72 11.54
N ARG A 219 -19.69 4.35 11.16
CA ARG A 219 -20.38 4.06 9.90
C ARG A 219 -19.57 4.51 8.69
N ASP A 220 -19.77 3.88 7.54
CA ASP A 220 -19.13 4.27 6.29
C ASP A 220 -19.35 5.76 5.98
N ILE A 221 -20.60 6.24 6.06
CA ILE A 221 -20.90 7.65 5.77
C ILE A 221 -20.16 8.62 6.71
N GLN A 222 -19.99 8.25 7.98
CA GLN A 222 -19.26 9.05 8.96
C GLN A 222 -17.75 9.00 8.68
N ASN A 223 -17.23 7.82 8.36
CA ASN A 223 -15.82 7.63 8.03
C ASN A 223 -15.42 8.45 6.80
N ARG A 224 -16.25 8.44 5.74
CA ARG A 224 -16.03 9.23 4.52
C ARG A 224 -15.98 10.73 4.80
N PHE A 225 -16.80 11.21 5.74
CA PHE A 225 -16.74 12.60 6.19
C PHE A 225 -15.41 12.89 6.92
N ILE A 226 -15.06 12.09 7.92
CA ILE A 226 -13.84 12.29 8.74
C ILE A 226 -12.57 12.31 7.88
N VAL A 227 -12.41 11.35 6.96
CA VAL A 227 -11.23 11.32 6.08
C VAL A 227 -11.25 12.46 5.06
N GLY A 228 -12.44 12.88 4.62
CA GLY A 228 -12.64 14.01 3.73
C GLY A 228 -12.23 15.35 4.36
N GLU A 229 -12.48 15.54 5.66
CA GLU A 229 -12.01 16.73 6.39
C GLU A 229 -10.48 16.87 6.35
N GLN A 230 -9.76 15.74 6.31
CA GLN A 230 -8.30 15.70 6.19
C GLN A 230 -7.79 15.71 4.74
N ARG A 231 -8.65 16.10 3.78
CA ARG A 231 -8.34 16.14 2.34
C ARG A 231 -7.90 14.80 1.75
N LYS A 232 -8.30 13.69 2.37
CA LYS A 232 -8.24 12.37 1.74
C LYS A 232 -9.45 12.19 0.85
N ALA A 233 -9.30 11.36 -0.19
CA ALA A 233 -10.39 11.09 -1.13
C ALA A 233 -10.96 9.68 -0.87
N PRO A 234 -12.14 9.53 -0.24
CA PRO A 234 -12.81 8.24 -0.13
C PRO A 234 -12.88 7.54 -1.49
N GLN A 235 -12.52 6.25 -1.52
CA GLN A 235 -12.54 5.48 -2.76
C GLN A 235 -13.82 4.67 -2.87
N SER A 236 -14.34 4.56 -4.09
CA SER A 236 -15.47 3.67 -4.40
C SER A 236 -15.13 2.24 -4.00
N ARG A 237 -16.09 1.58 -3.34
CA ARG A 237 -16.01 0.22 -2.80
C ARG A 237 -14.91 -0.05 -1.77
N TRP A 238 -14.44 0.97 -1.07
CA TRP A 238 -13.43 0.86 -0.02
C TRP A 238 -13.93 1.51 1.27
N TYR A 239 -13.87 0.79 2.39
CA TYR A 239 -13.90 1.41 3.71
C TYR A 239 -12.45 1.59 4.19
N SER A 240 -12.01 2.83 4.41
CA SER A 240 -10.63 3.12 4.83
C SER A 240 -10.58 3.43 6.32
N LEU A 241 -10.05 2.50 7.12
CA LEU A 241 -9.72 2.69 8.53
C LEU A 241 -8.34 3.34 8.61
N ASP A 242 -8.28 4.64 8.86
CA ASP A 242 -7.03 5.42 8.85
C ASP A 242 -6.72 5.95 10.26
N PHE A 243 -5.71 5.37 10.91
CA PHE A 243 -5.26 5.80 12.23
C PHE A 243 -4.44 7.10 12.17
N ILE A 244 -3.89 7.42 11.00
CA ILE A 244 -3.07 8.61 10.73
C ILE A 244 -3.77 9.53 9.71
N HIS A 245 -5.08 9.65 9.81
CA HIS A 245 -5.92 10.44 8.87
C HIS A 245 -5.47 11.89 8.73
N ASP A 246 -4.90 12.47 9.79
CA ASP A 246 -4.29 13.81 9.87
C ASP A 246 -2.82 13.86 9.39
N ASN A 247 -2.27 12.74 8.91
CA ASN A 247 -0.87 12.52 8.52
C ASN A 247 0.14 12.57 9.69
N VAL A 248 -0.32 12.38 10.93
CA VAL A 248 0.54 12.33 12.12
C VAL A 248 0.91 10.88 12.45
N GLN A 249 2.18 10.53 12.23
CA GLN A 249 2.67 9.15 12.39
C GLN A 249 2.60 8.61 13.82
N SER A 250 2.64 9.47 14.84
CA SER A 250 2.51 9.04 16.24
C SER A 250 1.12 8.49 16.57
N SER A 251 0.13 8.74 15.71
CA SER A 251 -1.23 8.20 15.86
C SER A 251 -1.37 6.80 15.28
N ALA A 252 -0.34 6.27 14.60
CA ALA A 252 -0.35 4.91 14.07
C ALA A 252 -0.62 3.89 15.19
N LEU A 253 -1.40 2.85 14.86
CA LEU A 253 -1.75 1.82 15.81
C LEU A 253 -0.53 0.93 16.09
N ASP A 254 0.01 1.05 17.30
CA ASP A 254 1.07 0.19 17.81
C ASP A 254 0.53 -1.19 18.19
N THR A 255 1.11 -2.23 17.60
CA THR A 255 0.72 -3.63 17.82
C THR A 255 1.71 -4.41 18.69
N ARG A 256 2.80 -3.81 19.18
CA ARG A 256 3.83 -4.51 19.97
C ARG A 256 3.31 -5.06 21.29
N ASP A 257 2.29 -4.42 21.86
CA ASP A 257 1.59 -4.81 23.09
C ASP A 257 0.23 -5.49 22.82
N ALA A 258 -0.10 -5.77 21.55
CA ALA A 258 -1.35 -6.43 21.19
C ALA A 258 -1.25 -7.94 21.47
N ARG A 259 -1.98 -8.42 22.48
CA ARG A 259 -2.26 -9.85 22.71
C ARG A 259 -3.44 -10.34 21.88
N ALA A 260 -4.39 -9.44 21.61
CA ALA A 260 -5.50 -9.67 20.71
C ALA A 260 -5.78 -8.38 19.93
N LEU A 261 -5.93 -8.49 18.63
CA LEU A 261 -6.34 -7.40 17.75
C LEU A 261 -7.52 -7.88 16.90
N GLU A 262 -8.62 -7.14 16.96
CA GLU A 262 -9.88 -7.51 16.30
C GLU A 262 -10.36 -6.36 15.42
N PHE A 263 -10.71 -6.67 14.17
CA PHE A 263 -11.43 -5.78 13.28
C PHE A 263 -12.81 -6.38 13.01
N ASN A 264 -13.84 -5.73 13.53
CA ASN A 264 -15.23 -6.14 13.47
C ASN A 264 -15.93 -5.36 12.35
N LEU A 265 -16.20 -6.06 11.25
CA LEU A 265 -16.86 -5.53 10.06
C LEU A 265 -18.34 -5.91 10.10
N SER A 266 -19.23 -4.93 9.99
CA SER A 266 -20.67 -5.18 9.82
C SER A 266 -21.09 -4.79 8.41
N PHE A 267 -21.68 -5.72 7.69
CA PHE A 267 -22.11 -5.58 6.30
C PHE A 267 -23.61 -5.37 6.16
N THR A 268 -24.03 -4.72 5.08
CA THR A 268 -25.45 -4.68 4.67
C THR A 268 -25.87 -5.96 3.96
N ALA A 269 -24.93 -6.67 3.31
CA ALA A 269 -25.10 -7.99 2.70
C ALA A 269 -23.80 -8.81 2.74
N ALA A 270 -23.92 -10.14 2.64
CA ALA A 270 -22.76 -11.04 2.57
C ALA A 270 -21.87 -10.71 1.37
N ASP A 271 -20.55 -10.72 1.56
CA ASP A 271 -19.58 -10.29 0.54
C ASP A 271 -18.18 -10.86 0.83
N THR A 272 -17.29 -10.70 -0.14
CA THR A 272 -15.86 -10.96 -0.02
C THR A 272 -15.12 -9.65 0.23
N VAL A 273 -14.20 -9.64 1.19
CA VAL A 273 -13.41 -8.45 1.52
C VAL A 273 -11.92 -8.76 1.44
N LYS A 274 -11.18 -7.85 0.80
CA LYS A 274 -9.73 -7.81 0.81
C LYS A 274 -9.27 -6.64 1.67
N ALA A 275 -8.46 -6.92 2.69
CA ALA A 275 -7.76 -5.89 3.45
C ALA A 275 -6.46 -5.52 2.75
N ILE A 276 -6.23 -4.24 2.53
CA ILE A 276 -4.96 -3.67 2.07
C ILE A 276 -4.41 -2.85 3.24
N VAL A 277 -3.36 -3.35 3.88
CA VAL A 277 -2.79 -2.79 5.11
C VAL A 277 -1.54 -2.00 4.76
N GLU A 278 -1.51 -0.71 5.10
CA GLU A 278 -0.31 0.10 5.11
C GLU A 278 0.27 0.14 6.54
N CYS A 279 1.52 -0.28 6.72
CA CYS A 279 2.17 -0.27 8.02
C CYS A 279 3.65 0.13 7.92
N LEU A 280 4.20 0.61 9.04
CA LEU A 280 5.64 0.78 9.23
C LEU A 280 6.15 -0.42 10.02
N ASP A 281 7.19 -1.06 9.51
CA ASP A 281 7.71 -2.28 10.12
C ASP A 281 9.19 -2.48 9.75
N LEU A 282 9.88 -3.33 10.50
CA LEU A 282 11.27 -3.69 10.20
C LEU A 282 11.34 -4.46 8.88
N PRO A 283 12.37 -4.26 8.02
CA PRO A 283 12.48 -4.95 6.74
C PRO A 283 12.37 -6.48 6.81
N ARG A 284 12.83 -7.09 7.91
CA ARG A 284 12.89 -8.55 8.09
C ARG A 284 11.74 -9.15 8.88
N ASN A 285 10.88 -8.33 9.48
CA ASN A 285 9.71 -8.80 10.20
C ASN A 285 8.62 -9.22 9.18
N LEU A 286 8.00 -10.39 9.37
CA LEU A 286 6.95 -10.94 8.51
C LEU A 286 5.98 -11.73 9.38
#